data_AF-A0A016SSA0-F1
#
_entry.id   AF-A0A016SSA0-F1
#
_cell.length_a   1.000
_cell.length_b   1.000
_cell.length_c   1.000
_cell.angle_alpha   90.00
_cell.angle_beta   90.00
_cell.angle_gamma   90.00
#
_symmetry.space_group_name_H-M   'P 1'
#
loop_
_entity.id
_entity.type
_entity.pdbx_description
1 polymer ?
#
loop_
_entity_poly.entity_id
_entity_poly.type
_entity_poly.pdbx_seq_one_letter_code
_entity_poly.pdbx_strand_id
1 'polypeptide(L)' 'MLEKRVRPEGKTKGEEVEEALDYWLKKDPLDGRAKMENSENKKVGCAYKVVEPLVYFVCAYVSLPT' A
#
# COMPACT_ATOMS: atom_id res chain seq x y z
N MET A 1 7.59 -11.99 -3.77
CA MET A 1 8.36 -11.58 -2.57
C MET A 1 8.10 -10.10 -2.35
N LEU A 2 7.64 -9.68 -1.16
CA LEU A 2 7.56 -8.26 -0.81
C LEU A 2 8.99 -7.78 -0.57
N GLU A 3 9.55 -7.00 -1.49
CA GLU A 3 10.86 -6.41 -1.33
C GLU A 3 10.82 -5.48 -0.11
N LYS A 4 11.59 -5.81 0.94
CA LYS A 4 11.70 -4.97 2.13
C LYS A 4 12.41 -3.68 1.74
N ARG A 5 11.64 -2.60 1.54
CA ARG A 5 12.22 -1.29 1.22
C ARG A 5 12.65 -0.59 2.50
N VAL A 6 13.95 -0.29 2.56
CA VAL A 6 14.55 0.55 3.59
C VAL A 6 14.05 1.98 3.41
N ARG A 7 13.63 2.61 4.50
CA ARG A 7 13.17 3.99 4.57
C ARG A 7 14.31 4.95 4.15
N PRO A 8 14.13 5.76 3.10
CA PRO A 8 15.08 6.80 2.77
C PRO A 8 15.03 7.92 3.84
N GLU A 9 16.19 8.44 4.25
CA GLU A 9 16.25 9.56 5.19
C GLU A 9 15.58 10.81 4.60
N GLY A 10 14.86 11.56 5.43
CA GLY A 10 14.27 12.85 5.05
C GLY A 10 12.94 12.82 4.30
N LYS A 11 12.38 11.64 3.97
CA LYS A 11 11.05 11.56 3.35
C LYS A 11 9.91 11.82 4.35
N THR A 12 8.90 12.53 3.88
CA THR A 12 7.63 12.70 4.59
C THR A 12 6.76 11.45 4.45
N LYS A 13 5.82 11.28 5.39
CA LYS A 13 4.80 10.22 5.33
C LYS A 13 4.02 10.23 4.01
N GLY A 14 3.74 11.41 3.46
CA GLY A 14 2.99 11.57 2.20
C GLY A 14 3.73 10.95 1.02
N GLU A 15 5.02 11.29 0.86
CA GLU A 15 5.87 10.79 -0.21
C GLU A 15 6.06 9.26 -0.14
N GLU A 16 6.17 8.70 1.07
CA GLU A 16 6.30 7.26 1.27
C GLU A 16 5.01 6.50 0.92
N VAL A 17 3.84 7.08 1.22
CA VAL A 17 2.54 6.52 0.85
C VAL A 17 2.36 6.57 -0.67
N GLU A 18 2.68 7.69 -1.31
CA GLU A 18 2.60 7.84 -2.77
C GLU A 18 3.48 6.82 -3.49
N GLU A 19 4.72 6.64 -3.02
CA GLU A 19 5.65 5.65 -3.56
C GLU A 19 5.14 4.20 -3.41
N ALA A 20 4.49 3.87 -2.28
CA ALA A 20 3.91 2.55 -2.06
C ALA A 20 2.71 2.29 -2.99
N LEU A 21 1.84 3.28 -3.19
CA LEU A 21 0.72 3.19 -4.12
C LEU A 21 1.21 3.05 -5.57
N ASP A 22 2.20 3.85 -5.97
CA ASP A 22 2.81 3.77 -7.30
C ASP A 22 3.45 2.40 -7.56
N TYR A 23 4.14 1.83 -6.57
CA TYR A 23 4.69 0.48 -6.64
C TYR A 23 3.59 -0.57 -6.82
N TRP A 24 2.51 -0.50 -6.05
CA TRP A 24 1.39 -1.44 -6.18
C TRP A 24 0.70 -1.33 -7.55
N LEU A 25 0.54 -0.12 -8.08
CA LEU A 25 -0.06 0.10 -9.40
C LEU A 25 0.83 -0.39 -10.55
N LYS A 26 2.14 -0.13 -10.48
CA LYS A 26 3.08 -0.40 -11.59
C LYS A 26 3.66 -1.80 -11.60
N LYS A 27 3.97 -2.34 -10.42
CA LYS A 27 4.63 -3.65 -10.29
C LYS A 27 3.65 -4.77 -9.97
N ASP A 28 2.43 -4.42 -9.60
CA ASP A 28 1.32 -5.32 -9.26
C ASP A 28 1.70 -6.51 -8.36
N PRO A 29 2.47 -6.29 -7.26
CA PRO A 29 2.75 -7.36 -6.33
C PRO A 29 1.44 -7.84 -5.68
N LEU A 30 1.20 -9.15 -5.70
CA LEU A 30 0.05 -9.77 -5.02
C LEU A 30 -1.32 -9.22 -5.49
N ASP A 31 -1.43 -8.90 -6.78
CA ASP A 31 -2.63 -8.34 -7.42
C ASP A 31 -3.10 -7.02 -6.78
N GLY A 32 -2.12 -6.19 -6.36
CA GLY A 32 -2.36 -4.90 -5.73
C GLY A 32 -3.21 -3.97 -6.59
N ARG A 33 -2.94 -3.92 -7.90
CA ARG A 33 -3.73 -3.15 -8.86
C ARG A 33 -5.15 -3.68 -8.95
N ALA A 34 -5.32 -4.99 -9.11
CA ALA A 34 -6.65 -5.61 -9.19
C ALA A 34 -7.48 -5.32 -7.92
N LYS A 35 -6.87 -5.33 -6.74
CA LYS A 35 -7.55 -4.99 -5.48
C LYS A 35 -7.92 -3.50 -5.39
N MET A 36 -7.04 -2.61 -5.87
CA MET A 36 -7.32 -1.17 -5.94
C MET A 36 -8.45 -0.83 -6.91
N GLU A 37 -8.50 -1.50 -8.06
CA GLU A 37 -9.44 -1.23 -9.15
C GLU A 37 -10.74 -2.07 -9.06
N ASN A 38 -10.83 -3.03 -8.13
CA ASN A 38 -12.03 -3.87 -7.99
C ASN A 38 -13.24 -3.04 -7.54
N SER A 39 -14.27 -2.97 -8.38
CA SER A 39 -15.52 -2.24 -8.14
C SER A 39 -16.37 -2.81 -7.00
N GLU A 40 -16.12 -4.04 -6.57
CA GLU A 40 -16.76 -4.68 -5.41
C GLU A 40 -16.19 -4.15 -4.07
N ASN A 41 -14.99 -3.56 -4.08
CA ASN A 41 -14.35 -3.01 -2.89
C ASN A 41 -14.97 -1.64 -2.54
N LYS A 42 -16.05 -1.67 -1.75
CA LYS A 42 -16.84 -0.50 -1.36
C LYS A 42 -16.13 0.41 -0.36
N LYS A 43 -15.18 -0.14 0.41
CA LYS A 43 -14.45 0.59 1.47
C LYS A 43 -12.98 0.19 1.49
N VAL A 44 -12.13 1.14 1.85
CA VAL A 44 -10.70 0.94 2.08
C VAL A 44 -10.32 1.49 3.44
N GLY A 45 -9.47 0.76 4.17
CA GLY A 45 -8.83 1.21 5.39
C GLY A 45 -7.33 0.98 5.28
N CYS A 46 -6.53 2.00 5.58
CA CYS A 46 -5.07 1.92 5.50
C CYS A 46 -4.41 2.25 6.84
N ALA A 47 -3.33 1.55 7.14
CA ALA A 47 -2.48 1.78 8.29
C ALA A 47 -1.06 2.12 7.83
N TYR A 48 -0.42 3.04 8.55
CA TYR A 48 0.95 3.46 8.32
C TYR A 48 1.73 3.35 9.63
N LYS A 49 2.90 2.71 9.60
CA LYS A 49 3.80 2.58 10.75
C LYS A 49 5.25 2.60 10.31
N VAL A 50 6.08 3.37 11.01
CA VAL A 50 7.54 3.30 10.88
C VAL A 50 8.07 2.36 11.96
N VAL A 51 8.84 1.36 11.55
CA VAL A 51 9.66 0.54 12.45
C VAL A 51 11.04 0.51 11.82
N GLU A 52 11.90 1.43 12.25
CA GLU A 52 13.17 1.67 11.57
C GLU A 52 14.00 0.38 11.39
N PRO A 53 14.58 0.17 10.19
CA PRO A 53 14.63 1.12 9.07
C PRO A 53 13.48 0.93 8.06
N LEU A 54 12.36 0.35 8.45
CA LEU A 54 11.27 -0.03 7.55
C LEU A 54 10.04 0.87 7.68
N VAL A 55 9.36 1.09 6.56
CA VAL A 55 8.02 1.70 6.51
C VAL A 55 7.02 0.63 6.15
N TYR A 56 5.99 0.50 6.96
CA TYR A 56 4.85 -0.37 6.72
C TYR A 56 3.67 0.49 6.32
N PHE A 57 3.23 0.31 5.07
CA PHE A 57 1.97 0.83 4.58
C PHE A 57 1.12 -0.34 4.12
N VAL A 58 -0.04 -0.51 4.74
CA VAL A 58 -0.94 -1.65 4.49
C VAL A 58 -2.34 -1.09 4.28
N CYS A 59 -2.98 -1.48 3.18
CA CYS A 59 -4.38 -1.20 2.93
C CYS A 59 -5.17 -2.51 2.88
N ALA A 60 -6.34 -2.49 3.51
CA ALA A 60 -7.33 -3.55 3.44
C ALA A 60 -8.56 -3.02 2.69
N TYR A 61 -9.02 -3.78 1.71
CA TYR A 61 -10.22 -3.50 0.96
C TYR A 61 -11.35 -4.39 1.46
N VAL A 62 -12.53 -3.80 1.65
CA VAL A 62 -13.71 -4.51 2.14
C VAL A 62 -14.75 -4.55 1.04
N SER A 63 -14.99 -5.76 0.54
CA SER A 63 -16.14 -6.12 -0.28
C SER A 63 -17.29 -6.44 0.68
N LEU A 64 -18.44 -5.77 0.52
CA LEU A 64 -19.63 -6.17 1.26
C LEU A 64 -20.24 -7.37 0.52
N PRO A 65 -20.52 -8.50 1.19
CA PRO A 65 -21.28 -9.57 0.56
C PRO A 65 -22.64 -9.00 0.15
N THR A 66 -22.94 -9.08 -1.15
CA THR A 66 -24.25 -8.79 -1.74
C THR A 66 -25.30 -9.78 -1.27
#